data_AF-A0A2V9MXB2-F1
#
_entry.id   AF-A0A2V9MXB2-F1
#
_cell.length_a   1.000
_cell.length_b   1.000
_cell.length_c   1.000
_cell.angle_alpha   90.00
_cell.angle_beta   90.00
_cell.angle_gamma   90.00
#
_symmetry.space_group_name_H-M   'P 1'
#
loop_
_entity.id
_entity.type
_entity.pdbx_description
1 polymer ?
#
loop_
_entity_poly.entity_id
_entity_poly.type
_entity_poly.pdbx_seq_one_letter_code
_entity_poly.pdbx_strand_id
1 'polypeptide(L)'
;MKWLWLERGTFLTNVSYDPKQIEPKWARRWEADELYKTAPAGNRPKAYILDFFPYPSGDGLSVGHCRNYIPTDVLSRYYRMHGYNVLHPMGWDAFGLPAENAAIKLKTNPAKLIAQYSANYKRQFRLIGISFDWSREINSSDPEYYRWTQWIFLQLYGSWYDPRSNAARPIALLESELAVKGTREIPGVDPLTAKQWNALGAKERNEFLSKFRLAYRAASTVNWDPVEKTVLANEEVIDGRGWRSGAEVEKKKLHQWFFRITAYADRLLADLDTIDWPEHIKLMQRNWIGRSEGAEVNFHTEVGELRVFTTRPDTLWGATFMVLSPEHPFVAELTAAE
;
A
#
# COMPACT_ATOMS: atom_id res chain seq x y z
N MET A 1 -55.70 50.04 22.96
CA MET A 1 -54.36 49.43 22.96
C MET A 1 -53.68 49.75 21.64
N LYS A 2 -52.70 50.64 21.69
CA LYS A 2 -51.91 51.08 20.52
C LYS A 2 -50.96 49.98 20.11
N TRP A 3 -51.10 49.49 18.87
CA TRP A 3 -50.03 48.80 18.17
C TRP A 3 -48.98 49.86 17.81
N LEU A 4 -47.88 49.88 18.55
CA LEU A 4 -46.71 50.69 18.23
C LEU A 4 -46.03 50.07 17.00
N TRP A 5 -46.37 50.61 15.83
CA TRP A 5 -45.52 50.58 14.66
C TRP A 5 -44.22 51.30 15.01
N LEU A 6 -43.15 50.54 15.25
CA LEU A 6 -41.81 51.10 15.27
C LEU A 6 -41.46 51.58 13.86
N GLU A 7 -41.14 52.86 13.79
CA GLU A 7 -40.70 53.59 12.61
C GLU A 7 -39.58 52.84 11.89
N ARG A 8 -39.52 53.05 10.57
CA ARG A 8 -38.47 52.57 9.68
C ARG A 8 -37.10 53.04 10.18
N GLY A 9 -36.50 52.24 11.05
CA GLY A 9 -35.07 52.29 11.32
C GLY A 9 -34.36 51.99 10.00
N THR A 10 -33.52 52.93 9.59
CA THR A 10 -32.48 52.74 8.58
C THR A 10 -31.82 51.38 8.79
N PHE A 11 -32.16 50.40 7.95
CA PHE A 11 -31.33 49.21 7.81
C PHE A 11 -29.96 49.73 7.37
N LEU A 12 -28.99 49.67 8.28
CA LEU A 12 -27.60 49.95 7.99
C LEU A 12 -27.21 49.06 6.81
N THR A 13 -27.06 49.71 5.66
CA THR A 13 -26.23 49.37 4.50
C THR A 13 -25.96 47.89 4.28
N ASN A 14 -26.48 47.33 3.18
CA ASN A 14 -25.97 46.18 2.42
C ASN A 14 -24.57 45.69 2.88
N VAL A 15 -24.51 44.85 3.91
CA VAL A 15 -23.28 44.10 4.19
C VAL A 15 -23.34 42.89 3.27
N SER A 16 -22.83 43.05 2.05
CA SER A 16 -22.67 41.90 1.14
C SER A 16 -21.55 41.00 1.67
N TYR A 17 -21.76 39.69 1.57
CA TYR A 17 -20.71 38.72 1.86
C TYR A 17 -19.56 38.92 0.87
N ASP A 18 -18.38 39.28 1.38
CA ASP A 18 -17.14 39.40 0.60
C ASP A 18 -16.11 38.36 1.09
N PRO A 19 -15.95 37.22 0.39
CA PRO A 19 -14.97 36.19 0.74
C PRO A 19 -13.54 36.74 0.84
N LYS A 20 -13.17 37.71 -0.02
CA LYS A 20 -11.81 38.25 -0.08
C LYS A 20 -11.42 38.99 1.20
N GLN A 21 -12.40 39.51 1.93
CA GLN A 21 -12.19 40.13 3.24
C GLN A 21 -12.37 39.14 4.39
N ILE A 22 -13.36 38.25 4.29
CA ILE A 22 -13.77 37.37 5.40
C ILE A 22 -12.83 36.16 5.56
N GLU A 23 -12.45 35.48 4.48
CA GLU A 23 -11.64 34.25 4.55
C GLU A 23 -10.24 34.52 5.13
N PRO A 24 -9.47 35.53 4.67
CA PRO A 24 -8.14 35.80 5.22
C PRO A 24 -8.18 36.29 6.67
N LYS A 25 -9.29 36.89 7.11
CA LYS A 25 -9.49 37.28 8.52
C LYS A 25 -9.56 36.04 9.40
N TRP A 26 -10.42 35.07 9.05
CA TRP A 26 -10.60 33.87 9.85
C TRP A 26 -9.44 32.89 9.75
N ALA A 27 -8.83 32.73 8.58
CA ALA A 27 -7.63 31.92 8.41
C ALA A 27 -6.49 32.38 9.35
N ARG A 28 -6.21 33.69 9.38
CA ARG A 28 -5.20 34.28 10.30
C ARG A 28 -5.57 34.06 11.76
N ARG A 29 -6.84 34.20 12.12
CA ARG A 29 -7.30 34.00 13.50
C ARG A 29 -7.09 32.55 13.95
N TRP A 30 -7.48 31.58 13.12
CA TRP A 30 -7.34 30.17 13.44
C TRP A 30 -5.88 29.71 13.50
N GLU A 31 -5.01 30.26 12.65
CA GLU A 31 -3.56 29.98 12.70
C GLU A 31 -2.94 30.59 13.96
N ALA A 32 -3.28 31.83 14.32
CA ALA A 32 -2.80 32.48 15.55
C ALA A 32 -3.24 31.75 16.83
N ASP A 33 -4.45 31.18 16.82
CA ASP A 33 -4.97 30.38 17.95
C ASP A 33 -4.45 28.92 17.93
N GLU A 34 -3.60 28.53 16.96
CA GLU A 34 -3.19 27.14 16.70
C GLU A 34 -4.38 26.15 16.68
N LEU A 35 -5.54 26.60 16.18
CA LEU A 35 -6.85 25.95 16.41
C LEU A 35 -6.89 24.47 15.99
N TYR A 36 -6.13 24.11 14.95
CA TYR A 36 -6.14 22.77 14.36
C TYR A 36 -5.00 21.87 14.83
N LYS A 37 -4.11 22.39 15.68
CA LYS A 37 -3.04 21.61 16.30
C LYS A 37 -3.64 20.59 17.26
N THR A 38 -3.28 19.33 17.08
CA THR A 38 -3.80 18.24 17.91
C THR A 38 -3.26 18.38 19.33
N ALA A 39 -4.15 18.40 20.31
CA ALA A 39 -3.74 18.46 21.71
C ALA A 39 -3.02 17.16 22.12
N PRO A 40 -2.16 17.20 23.14
CA PRO A 40 -1.61 15.99 23.75
C PRO A 40 -2.71 14.99 24.16
N ALA A 41 -2.32 13.72 24.33
CA ALA A 41 -3.24 12.70 24.81
C ALA A 41 -3.82 13.11 26.18
N GLY A 42 -5.13 12.90 26.37
CA GLY A 42 -5.85 13.22 27.59
C GLY A 42 -7.20 12.50 27.63
N ASN A 43 -8.14 13.00 28.44
CA ASN A 43 -9.42 12.33 28.69
C ASN A 43 -10.48 12.55 27.60
N ARG A 44 -10.24 13.45 26.64
CA ARG A 44 -11.16 13.67 25.52
C ARG A 44 -11.19 12.43 24.63
N PRO A 45 -12.37 12.05 24.09
CA PRO A 45 -12.43 10.98 23.10
C PRO A 45 -11.58 11.36 21.88
N LYS A 46 -10.89 10.38 21.29
CA LYS A 46 -9.97 10.61 20.17
C LYS A 46 -10.68 10.39 18.84
N ALA A 47 -10.37 11.19 17.84
CA ALA A 47 -10.72 10.91 16.45
C ALA A 47 -9.49 11.10 15.57
N TYR A 48 -9.15 10.08 14.78
CA TYR A 48 -8.11 10.19 13.75
C TYR A 48 -8.80 10.15 12.40
N ILE A 49 -8.81 11.29 11.72
CA ILE A 49 -9.39 11.46 10.39
C ILE A 49 -8.23 11.66 9.43
N LEU A 50 -8.15 10.79 8.42
CA LEU A 50 -7.01 10.73 7.52
C LEU A 50 -7.49 10.71 6.07
N ASP A 51 -6.75 11.44 5.24
CA ASP A 51 -6.89 11.48 3.80
C ASP A 51 -5.73 10.73 3.15
N PHE A 52 -5.95 10.18 1.95
CA PHE A 52 -4.82 9.79 1.11
C PHE A 52 -4.06 11.06 0.72
N PHE A 53 -2.89 11.27 1.32
CA PHE A 53 -2.00 12.38 1.04
C PHE A 53 -1.55 12.42 -0.44
N PRO A 54 -1.39 13.62 -1.04
CA PRO A 54 -1.18 13.75 -2.47
C PRO A 54 0.26 13.48 -2.90
N TYR A 55 0.41 13.06 -4.15
CA TYR A 55 1.68 13.16 -4.87
C TYR A 55 1.99 14.63 -5.19
N PRO A 56 3.15 15.18 -4.80
CA PRO A 56 3.58 16.51 -5.20
C PRO A 56 4.12 16.46 -6.63
N SER A 57 3.25 16.16 -7.61
CA SER A 57 3.61 15.97 -9.03
C SER A 57 2.81 16.85 -9.99
N GLY A 58 1.81 17.59 -9.52
CA GLY A 58 1.07 18.59 -10.29
C GLY A 58 1.40 20.02 -9.87
N ASP A 59 1.06 21.01 -10.68
CA ASP A 59 1.23 22.44 -10.34
C ASP A 59 0.09 22.97 -9.41
N GLY A 60 -0.20 22.21 -8.36
CA GLY A 60 -1.23 22.52 -7.36
C GLY A 60 -2.45 21.59 -7.36
N LEU A 61 -3.37 21.90 -6.45
CA LEU A 61 -4.62 21.17 -6.23
C LEU A 61 -5.54 21.23 -7.45
N SER A 62 -6.10 20.08 -7.78
CA SER A 62 -7.23 19.94 -8.71
C SER A 62 -8.57 19.90 -7.94
N VAL A 63 -9.69 20.06 -8.64
CA VAL A 63 -11.03 19.91 -8.03
C VAL A 63 -11.25 18.50 -7.45
N GLY A 64 -10.60 17.48 -8.02
CA GLY A 64 -10.62 16.12 -7.48
C GLY A 64 -10.00 16.03 -6.07
N HIS A 65 -8.95 16.80 -5.81
CA HIS A 65 -8.38 16.92 -4.46
C HIS A 65 -9.39 17.53 -3.49
N CYS A 66 -10.05 18.64 -3.89
CA CYS A 66 -11.09 19.26 -3.06
C CYS A 66 -12.23 18.30 -2.72
N ARG A 67 -12.66 17.48 -3.69
CA ARG A 67 -13.69 16.44 -3.48
C ARG A 67 -13.29 15.42 -2.42
N ASN A 68 -12.01 15.09 -2.31
CA ASN A 68 -11.51 14.14 -1.31
C ASN A 68 -11.37 14.79 0.07
N TYR A 69 -10.80 16.00 0.14
CA TYR A 69 -10.34 16.58 1.40
C TYR A 69 -11.37 17.47 2.13
N ILE A 70 -12.35 18.05 1.41
CA ILE A 70 -13.39 18.86 2.04
C ILE A 70 -14.33 18.02 2.93
N PRO A 71 -14.80 16.81 2.51
CA PRO A 71 -15.65 15.98 3.37
C PRO A 71 -15.00 15.60 4.71
N THR A 72 -13.71 15.25 4.68
CA THR A 72 -12.94 14.93 5.89
C THR A 72 -12.69 16.15 6.75
N ASP A 73 -12.48 17.34 6.16
CA ASP A 73 -12.44 18.61 6.90
C ASP A 73 -13.74 18.90 7.66
N VAL A 74 -14.88 18.74 7.01
CA VAL A 74 -16.20 18.92 7.63
C VAL A 74 -16.36 17.98 8.82
N LEU A 75 -15.96 16.71 8.65
CA LEU A 75 -16.01 15.71 9.72
C LEU A 75 -15.06 16.07 10.88
N SER A 76 -13.84 16.51 10.57
CA SER A 76 -12.85 16.94 11.55
C SER A 76 -13.34 18.13 12.38
N ARG A 77 -13.98 19.11 11.74
CA ARG A 77 -14.60 20.25 12.43
C ARG A 77 -15.76 19.81 13.31
N TYR A 78 -16.63 18.96 12.78
CA TYR A 78 -17.75 18.39 13.53
C TYR A 78 -17.26 17.72 14.83
N TYR A 79 -16.29 16.80 14.76
CA TYR A 79 -15.79 16.11 15.95
C TYR A 79 -15.08 17.06 16.93
N ARG A 80 -14.31 18.04 16.44
CA ARG A 80 -13.70 19.07 17.32
C ARG A 80 -14.78 19.84 18.09
N MET A 81 -15.86 20.26 17.41
CA MET A 81 -16.99 20.95 18.03
C MET A 81 -17.76 20.08 19.04
N HIS A 82 -17.70 18.76 18.89
CA HIS A 82 -18.27 17.79 19.83
C HIS A 82 -17.28 17.37 20.94
N GLY A 83 -16.18 18.09 21.13
CA GLY A 83 -15.26 17.90 22.24
C GLY A 83 -14.23 16.78 22.06
N TYR A 84 -14.10 16.21 20.85
CA TYR A 84 -13.07 15.22 20.56
C TYR A 84 -11.69 15.85 20.44
N ASN A 85 -10.65 15.09 20.81
CA ASN A 85 -9.28 15.38 20.43
C ASN A 85 -9.03 14.82 19.02
N VAL A 86 -9.08 15.69 18.02
CA VAL A 86 -9.02 15.31 16.60
C VAL A 86 -7.60 15.46 16.07
N LEU A 87 -7.02 14.35 15.59
CA LEU A 87 -5.86 14.33 14.72
C LEU A 87 -6.33 14.32 13.26
N HIS A 88 -6.09 15.41 12.54
CA HIS A 88 -6.33 15.51 11.09
C HIS A 88 -5.04 16.00 10.43
N PRO A 89 -4.11 15.10 10.09
CA PRO A 89 -2.80 15.47 9.56
C PRO A 89 -2.80 15.49 8.03
N MET A 90 -1.72 15.99 7.45
CA MET A 90 -1.45 15.92 6.01
C MET A 90 0.05 15.71 5.79
N GLY A 91 0.42 15.22 4.62
CA GLY A 91 1.81 15.09 4.22
C GLY A 91 1.95 15.01 2.70
N TRP A 92 3.09 14.51 2.24
CA TRP A 92 3.40 14.38 0.82
C TRP A 92 3.92 12.98 0.49
N ASP A 93 3.28 12.33 -0.47
CA ASP A 93 3.80 11.10 -1.06
C ASP A 93 4.78 11.44 -2.19
N ALA A 94 6.03 11.72 -1.85
CA ALA A 94 6.97 12.42 -2.70
C ALA A 94 7.96 11.54 -3.47
N PHE A 95 8.02 10.24 -3.20
CA PHE A 95 8.85 9.31 -3.97
C PHE A 95 8.13 8.75 -5.20
N GLY A 96 8.92 8.12 -6.07
CA GLY A 96 8.43 7.32 -7.19
C GLY A 96 8.20 8.09 -8.49
N LEU A 97 7.64 7.36 -9.44
CA LEU A 97 7.40 7.80 -10.81
C LEU A 97 6.66 9.13 -10.95
N PRO A 98 5.70 9.55 -10.09
CA PRO A 98 4.98 10.82 -10.34
C PRO A 98 5.87 12.04 -10.20
N ALA A 99 6.66 12.10 -9.13
CA ALA A 99 7.61 13.18 -8.95
C ALA A 99 8.74 13.10 -9.99
N GLU A 100 9.22 11.90 -10.31
CA GLU A 100 10.31 11.70 -11.26
C GLU A 100 9.93 12.06 -12.70
N ASN A 101 8.79 11.57 -13.20
CA ASN A 101 8.32 11.88 -14.56
C ASN A 101 8.04 13.39 -14.72
N ALA A 102 7.50 14.05 -13.70
CA ALA A 102 7.32 15.49 -13.69
C ALA A 102 8.68 16.23 -13.74
N ALA A 103 9.66 15.79 -12.96
CA ALA A 103 11.01 16.36 -12.94
C ALA A 103 11.75 16.18 -14.29
N ILE A 104 11.61 15.01 -14.92
CA ILE A 104 12.16 14.72 -16.26
C ILE A 104 11.56 15.70 -17.30
N LYS A 105 10.23 15.84 -17.32
CA LYS A 105 9.53 16.74 -18.25
C LYS A 105 10.00 18.20 -18.11
N LEU A 106 10.22 18.64 -16.87
CA LEU A 106 10.68 19.99 -16.55
C LEU A 106 12.19 20.14 -16.57
N LYS A 107 12.94 19.06 -16.86
CA LYS A 107 14.41 19.01 -16.87
C LYS A 107 15.02 19.59 -15.58
N THR A 108 14.47 19.19 -14.44
CA THR A 108 14.88 19.67 -13.12
C THR A 108 15.19 18.51 -12.17
N ASN A 109 15.77 18.83 -11.02
CA ASN A 109 15.99 17.85 -9.96
C ASN A 109 14.66 17.58 -9.22
N PRO A 110 14.24 16.31 -9.03
CA PRO A 110 12.99 15.97 -8.37
C PRO A 110 12.88 16.54 -6.95
N ALA A 111 13.97 16.58 -6.18
CA ALA A 111 13.93 17.13 -4.81
C ALA A 111 13.56 18.62 -4.79
N LYS A 112 14.04 19.40 -5.77
CA LYS A 112 13.68 20.82 -5.91
C LYS A 112 12.20 20.97 -6.31
N LEU A 113 11.74 20.11 -7.22
CA LEU A 113 10.36 20.13 -7.70
C LEU A 113 9.37 19.76 -6.60
N ILE A 114 9.65 18.69 -5.85
CA ILE A 114 8.88 18.25 -4.68
C ILE A 114 8.72 19.40 -3.69
N ALA A 115 9.82 20.06 -3.30
CA ALA A 115 9.78 21.17 -2.36
C ALA A 115 8.89 22.33 -2.87
N GLN A 116 9.00 22.67 -4.15
CA GLN A 116 8.16 23.71 -4.78
C GLN A 116 6.68 23.32 -4.78
N TYR A 117 6.36 22.09 -5.21
CA TYR A 117 4.99 21.63 -5.34
C TYR A 117 4.32 21.43 -3.99
N SER A 118 4.97 20.77 -3.03
CA SER A 118 4.47 20.65 -1.65
C SER A 118 4.17 22.02 -1.03
N ALA A 119 5.05 23.02 -1.23
CA ALA A 119 4.80 24.39 -0.75
C ALA A 119 3.56 25.03 -1.41
N ASN A 120 3.38 24.84 -2.72
CA ASN A 120 2.22 25.35 -3.45
C ASN A 120 0.91 24.66 -3.00
N TYR A 121 0.92 23.33 -2.86
CA TYR A 121 -0.22 22.58 -2.34
C TYR A 121 -0.58 23.05 -0.94
N LYS A 122 0.39 23.16 -0.01
CA LYS A 122 0.16 23.68 1.35
C LYS A 122 -0.44 25.08 1.35
N ARG A 123 0.05 25.97 0.48
CA ARG A 123 -0.54 27.31 0.29
C ARG A 123 -1.99 27.22 -0.17
N GLN A 124 -2.30 26.38 -1.15
CA GLN A 124 -3.66 26.22 -1.65
C GLN A 124 -4.61 25.58 -0.62
N PHE A 125 -4.13 24.60 0.15
CA PHE A 125 -4.87 24.03 1.29
C PHE A 125 -5.22 25.09 2.33
N ARG A 126 -4.30 26.01 2.62
CA ARG A 126 -4.55 27.16 3.49
C ARG A 126 -5.58 28.13 2.88
N LEU A 127 -5.57 28.34 1.56
CA LEU A 127 -6.55 29.19 0.89
C LEU A 127 -7.96 28.62 0.96
N ILE A 128 -8.12 27.31 0.77
CA ILE A 128 -9.44 26.65 0.91
C ILE A 128 -9.84 26.46 2.39
N GLY A 129 -8.93 26.71 3.33
CA GLY A 129 -9.22 26.72 4.76
C GLY A 129 -9.36 25.33 5.42
N ILE A 130 -8.68 24.29 4.91
CA ILE A 130 -8.73 22.96 5.55
C ILE A 130 -8.06 22.98 6.93
N SER A 131 -8.67 22.27 7.87
CA SER A 131 -8.31 22.15 9.28
C SER A 131 -7.24 21.10 9.59
N PHE A 132 -6.16 21.10 8.79
CA PHE A 132 -5.03 20.20 9.03
C PHE A 132 -4.15 20.66 10.20
N ASP A 133 -3.62 19.67 10.92
CA ASP A 133 -2.53 19.83 11.87
C ASP A 133 -1.18 19.83 11.13
N TRP A 134 -0.75 21.01 10.69
CA TRP A 134 0.53 21.18 9.99
C TRP A 134 1.77 20.93 10.87
N SER A 135 1.61 20.80 12.20
CA SER A 135 2.73 20.40 13.07
C SER A 135 3.08 18.90 12.94
N ARG A 136 2.20 18.13 12.29
CA ARG A 136 2.35 16.70 12.01
C ARG A 136 2.66 16.42 10.54
N GLU A 137 3.06 17.45 9.79
CA GLU A 137 3.41 17.30 8.37
C GLU A 137 4.56 16.32 8.18
N ILE A 138 4.40 15.41 7.22
CA ILE A 138 5.42 14.46 6.81
C ILE A 138 5.68 14.56 5.31
N ASN A 139 6.87 14.15 4.89
CA ASN A 139 7.22 13.98 3.50
C ASN A 139 7.93 12.64 3.33
N SER A 140 7.41 11.77 2.45
CA SER A 140 7.98 10.44 2.28
C SER A 140 9.41 10.45 1.72
N SER A 141 9.83 11.55 1.08
CA SER A 141 11.21 11.71 0.58
C SER A 141 12.22 12.19 1.62
N ASP A 142 11.79 12.57 2.83
CA ASP A 142 12.69 13.10 3.84
C ASP A 142 13.45 11.97 4.56
N PRO A 143 14.77 12.11 4.80
CA PRO A 143 15.56 11.10 5.51
C PRO A 143 15.03 10.73 6.88
N GLU A 144 14.47 11.69 7.61
CA GLU A 144 13.87 11.45 8.92
C GLU A 144 12.60 10.58 8.85
N TYR A 145 11.96 10.51 7.69
CA TYR A 145 10.85 9.62 7.42
C TYR A 145 11.32 8.26 6.91
N TYR A 146 12.02 8.21 5.76
CA TYR A 146 12.32 6.94 5.10
C TYR A 146 13.37 6.08 5.83
N ARG A 147 14.11 6.64 6.81
CA ARG A 147 14.95 5.81 7.70
C ARG A 147 14.12 4.73 8.41
N TRP A 148 12.84 5.03 8.70
CA TRP A 148 11.94 4.07 9.32
C TRP A 148 11.43 3.03 8.33
N THR A 149 11.23 3.37 7.06
CA THR A 149 10.87 2.38 6.03
C THR A 149 12.03 1.42 5.76
N GLN A 150 13.26 1.92 5.74
CA GLN A 150 14.48 1.10 5.69
C GLN A 150 14.59 0.19 6.93
N TRP A 151 14.32 0.73 8.12
CA TRP A 151 14.34 -0.06 9.35
C TRP A 151 13.25 -1.16 9.35
N ILE A 152 12.02 -0.85 8.94
CA ILE A 152 10.92 -1.83 8.80
C ILE A 152 11.30 -2.93 7.82
N PHE A 153 11.92 -2.59 6.68
CA PHE A 153 12.43 -3.59 5.73
C PHE A 153 13.41 -4.56 6.41
N LEU A 154 14.34 -4.05 7.23
CA LEU A 154 15.27 -4.90 7.99
C LEU A 154 14.54 -5.76 9.03
N GLN A 155 13.49 -5.25 9.68
CA GLN A 155 12.66 -6.05 10.59
C GLN A 155 11.96 -7.20 9.84
N LEU A 156 11.39 -6.93 8.67
CA LEU A 156 10.74 -7.94 7.81
C LEU A 156 11.75 -8.95 7.27
N TYR A 157 12.94 -8.49 6.86
CA TYR A 157 14.04 -9.38 6.47
C TYR A 157 14.46 -10.27 7.65
N GLY A 158 14.51 -9.72 8.86
CA GLY A 158 14.82 -10.42 10.10
C GLY A 158 13.69 -11.27 10.68
N SER A 159 12.56 -11.41 9.99
CA SER A 159 11.37 -12.12 10.48
C SER A 159 10.83 -13.12 9.47
N TRP A 160 10.04 -14.09 9.94
CA TRP A 160 9.28 -15.04 9.12
C TRP A 160 7.86 -15.17 9.65
N TYR A 161 6.93 -15.66 8.83
CA TYR A 161 5.58 -15.97 9.28
C TYR A 161 5.53 -17.37 9.86
N ASP A 162 5.22 -17.51 11.15
CA ASP A 162 5.04 -18.81 11.80
C ASP A 162 3.54 -19.18 11.82
N PRO A 163 3.09 -20.07 10.92
CA PRO A 163 1.67 -20.42 10.80
C PRO A 163 1.11 -21.05 12.07
N ARG A 164 1.95 -21.64 12.93
CA ARG A 164 1.54 -22.23 14.22
C ARG A 164 1.09 -21.17 15.22
N SER A 165 1.62 -19.95 15.08
CA SER A 165 1.29 -18.80 15.92
C SER A 165 0.44 -17.74 15.22
N ASN A 166 0.17 -17.93 13.92
CA ASN A 166 -0.56 -16.98 13.07
C ASN A 166 0.04 -15.55 13.08
N ALA A 167 1.38 -15.46 13.17
CA ALA A 167 2.10 -14.20 13.39
C ALA A 167 3.54 -14.20 12.85
N ALA A 168 4.10 -13.01 12.66
CA ALA A 168 5.52 -12.83 12.40
C ALA A 168 6.35 -13.18 13.65
N ARG A 169 7.46 -13.89 13.46
CA ARG A 169 8.45 -14.18 14.50
C ARG A 169 9.87 -13.88 14.00
N PRO A 170 10.82 -13.57 14.90
CA PRO A 170 12.21 -13.40 14.51
C PRO A 170 12.78 -14.65 13.84
N ILE A 171 13.51 -14.46 12.73
CA ILE A 171 14.14 -15.56 11.98
C ILE A 171 15.16 -16.33 12.82
N ALA A 172 15.78 -15.68 13.82
CA ALA A 172 16.73 -16.30 14.74
C ALA A 172 16.09 -17.41 15.61
N LEU A 173 14.78 -17.31 15.89
CA LEU A 173 14.06 -18.36 16.59
C LEU A 173 13.91 -19.61 15.71
N LEU A 174 13.63 -19.42 14.41
CA LEU A 174 13.59 -20.51 13.45
C LEU A 174 14.95 -21.17 13.29
N GLU A 175 16.03 -20.39 13.18
CA GLU A 175 17.39 -20.92 13.11
C GLU A 175 17.75 -21.78 14.34
N SER A 176 17.37 -21.32 15.53
CA SER A 176 17.57 -22.08 16.78
C SER A 176 16.74 -23.36 16.80
N GLU A 177 15.51 -23.33 16.29
CA GLU A 177 14.65 -24.51 16.17
C GLU A 177 15.23 -25.54 15.20
N LEU A 178 15.68 -25.11 14.02
CA LEU A 178 16.31 -25.96 13.00
C LEU A 178 17.58 -26.65 13.54
N ALA A 179 18.35 -25.97 14.38
CA ALA A 179 19.57 -26.53 14.99
C ALA A 179 19.30 -27.70 15.95
N VAL A 180 18.10 -27.78 16.53
CA VAL A 180 17.72 -28.84 17.47
C VAL A 180 16.84 -29.90 16.82
N LYS A 181 15.86 -29.47 16.02
CA LYS A 181 14.77 -30.32 15.52
C LYS A 181 14.81 -30.56 14.02
N GLY A 182 15.60 -29.79 13.27
CA GLY A 182 15.46 -29.73 11.82
C GLY A 182 14.07 -29.21 11.42
N THR A 183 13.57 -29.61 10.25
CA THR A 183 12.25 -29.14 9.74
C THR A 183 11.06 -29.95 10.23
N ARG A 184 11.25 -30.88 11.18
CA ARG A 184 10.22 -31.84 11.64
C ARG A 184 8.90 -31.19 12.08
N GLU A 185 8.97 -30.02 12.71
CA GLU A 185 7.81 -29.30 13.25
C GLU A 185 7.36 -28.13 12.36
N ILE A 186 7.87 -28.06 11.13
CA ILE A 186 7.57 -26.99 10.18
C ILE A 186 6.76 -27.57 9.03
N PRO A 187 5.44 -27.27 8.94
CA PRO A 187 4.58 -27.80 7.89
C PRO A 187 5.02 -27.36 6.50
N GLY A 188 4.93 -28.27 5.51
CA GLY A 188 5.10 -27.94 4.09
C GLY A 188 6.54 -27.63 3.65
N VAL A 189 7.54 -28.06 4.42
CA VAL A 189 8.96 -27.86 4.12
C VAL A 189 9.64 -29.20 3.90
N ASP A 190 10.56 -29.25 2.92
CA ASP A 190 11.37 -30.43 2.66
C ASP A 190 12.09 -30.93 3.94
N PRO A 191 12.15 -32.26 4.17
CA PRO A 191 12.80 -32.82 5.34
C PRO A 191 14.30 -32.45 5.40
N LEU A 192 14.70 -31.83 6.50
CA LEU A 192 16.08 -31.51 6.85
C LEU A 192 16.28 -31.86 8.32
N THR A 193 17.22 -32.75 8.62
CA THR A 193 17.55 -33.10 10.01
C THR A 193 18.38 -32.02 10.68
N ALA A 194 18.35 -31.95 12.01
CA ALA A 194 19.22 -31.07 12.79
C ALA A 194 20.71 -31.28 12.46
N LYS A 195 21.14 -32.53 12.26
CA LYS A 195 22.51 -32.86 11.86
C LYS A 195 22.87 -32.25 10.50
N GLN A 196 21.99 -32.35 9.50
CA GLN A 196 22.21 -31.75 8.19
C GLN A 196 22.24 -30.22 8.28
N TRP A 197 21.29 -29.61 8.99
CA TRP A 197 21.28 -28.16 9.22
C TRP A 197 22.58 -27.66 9.85
N ASN A 198 23.05 -28.33 10.91
CA ASN A 198 24.27 -27.94 11.61
C ASN A 198 25.53 -28.14 10.77
N ALA A 199 25.49 -29.00 9.74
CA ALA A 199 26.59 -29.19 8.78
C ALA A 199 26.63 -28.12 7.67
N LEU A 200 25.54 -27.38 7.45
CA LEU A 200 25.49 -26.32 6.44
C LEU A 200 26.39 -25.14 6.83
N GLY A 201 27.07 -24.57 5.84
CA GLY A 201 27.78 -23.30 5.97
C GLY A 201 26.85 -22.10 6.09
N ALA A 202 27.39 -20.94 6.48
CA ALA A 202 26.61 -19.73 6.72
C ALA A 202 25.80 -19.28 5.49
N LYS A 203 26.38 -19.41 4.28
CA LYS A 203 25.71 -19.08 3.02
C LYS A 203 24.50 -19.97 2.77
N GLU A 204 24.67 -21.28 2.88
CA GLU A 204 23.62 -22.28 2.65
C GLU A 204 22.48 -22.13 3.65
N ARG A 205 22.80 -21.85 4.93
CA ARG A 205 21.80 -21.53 5.95
C ARG A 205 21.00 -20.28 5.59
N ASN A 206 21.68 -19.21 5.14
CA ASN A 206 20.97 -17.99 4.76
C ASN A 206 20.09 -18.18 3.52
N GLU A 207 20.55 -18.96 2.54
CA GLU A 207 19.75 -19.34 1.36
C GLU A 207 18.52 -20.16 1.78
N PHE A 208 18.67 -21.12 2.69
CA PHE A 208 17.55 -21.87 3.22
C PHE A 208 16.56 -20.97 3.98
N LEU A 209 17.04 -20.11 4.89
CA LEU A 209 16.19 -19.19 5.65
C LEU A 209 15.47 -18.17 4.75
N SER A 210 16.03 -17.82 3.59
CA SER A 210 15.39 -16.91 2.64
C SER A 210 14.02 -17.42 2.17
N LYS A 211 13.78 -18.74 2.20
CA LYS A 211 12.49 -19.38 1.92
C LYS A 211 11.40 -19.04 2.95
N PHE A 212 11.79 -18.53 4.11
CA PHE A 212 10.88 -18.20 5.22
C PHE A 212 10.78 -16.70 5.49
N ARG A 213 11.83 -15.93 5.19
CA ARG A 213 11.87 -14.49 5.48
C ARG A 213 10.67 -13.76 4.87
N LEU A 214 10.15 -12.76 5.58
CA LEU A 214 9.05 -11.92 5.11
C LEU A 214 9.49 -10.95 4.02
N ALA A 215 10.75 -10.52 4.03
CA ALA A 215 11.39 -9.85 2.90
C ALA A 215 12.50 -10.75 2.34
N TYR A 216 12.47 -11.02 1.04
CA TYR A 216 13.44 -11.92 0.40
C TYR A 216 13.74 -11.50 -1.04
N ARG A 217 14.88 -11.97 -1.57
CA ARG A 217 15.28 -11.76 -2.96
C ARG A 217 15.08 -13.04 -3.74
N ALA A 218 14.42 -12.96 -4.89
CA ALA A 218 14.22 -14.10 -5.78
C ALA A 218 14.33 -13.67 -7.24
N ALA A 219 14.70 -14.61 -8.11
CA ALA A 219 14.52 -14.44 -9.54
C ALA A 219 13.02 -14.52 -9.85
N SER A 220 12.51 -13.55 -10.60
CA SER A 220 11.13 -13.57 -11.07
C SER A 220 11.06 -13.05 -12.50
N THR A 221 10.08 -13.56 -13.26
CA THR A 221 9.66 -12.92 -14.50
C THR A 221 8.81 -11.72 -14.12
N VAL A 222 9.37 -10.53 -14.27
CA VAL A 222 8.73 -9.29 -13.87
C VAL A 222 8.15 -8.55 -15.07
N ASN A 223 7.15 -7.72 -14.78
CA ASN A 223 6.61 -6.75 -15.72
C ASN A 223 7.64 -5.64 -15.90
N TRP A 224 8.16 -5.46 -17.11
CA TRP A 224 9.12 -4.42 -17.44
C TRP A 224 8.45 -3.40 -18.36
N ASP A 225 8.44 -2.14 -17.94
CA ASP A 225 8.02 -1.04 -18.80
C ASP A 225 9.22 -0.54 -19.62
N PRO A 226 9.20 -0.67 -20.97
CA PRO A 226 10.32 -0.26 -21.81
C PRO A 226 10.47 1.26 -21.91
N VAL A 227 9.41 2.03 -21.62
CA VAL A 227 9.42 3.50 -21.64
C VAL A 227 9.93 4.05 -20.32
N GLU A 228 9.39 3.56 -19.20
CA GLU A 228 9.83 3.99 -17.86
C GLU A 228 11.14 3.32 -17.42
N LYS A 229 11.57 2.26 -18.12
CA LYS A 229 12.78 1.48 -17.84
C LYS A 229 12.85 1.00 -16.38
N THR A 230 11.72 0.52 -15.89
CA THR A 230 11.59 0.01 -14.53
C THR A 230 10.73 -1.25 -14.48
N VAL A 231 10.82 -1.95 -13.36
CA VAL A 231 9.95 -3.06 -13.02
C VAL A 231 8.63 -2.51 -12.45
N LEU A 232 7.51 -3.05 -12.92
CA LEU A 232 6.16 -2.78 -12.43
C LEU A 232 5.65 -3.96 -11.59
N ALA A 233 4.90 -3.65 -10.52
CA ALA A 233 4.09 -4.65 -9.82
C ALA A 233 2.92 -5.11 -10.70
N ASN A 234 2.18 -6.16 -10.28
CA ASN A 234 1.00 -6.60 -11.05
C ASN A 234 -0.12 -5.55 -11.02
N GLU A 235 -0.24 -4.86 -9.88
CA GLU A 235 -1.19 -3.76 -9.64
C GLU A 235 -0.92 -2.53 -10.52
N GLU A 236 0.28 -2.45 -11.08
CA GLU A 236 0.75 -1.35 -11.95
C GLU A 236 0.63 -1.69 -13.45
N VAL A 237 0.09 -2.86 -13.80
CA VAL A 237 -0.18 -3.28 -15.17
C VAL A 237 -1.69 -3.35 -15.40
N ILE A 238 -2.19 -2.51 -16.30
CA ILE A 238 -3.61 -2.41 -16.64
C ILE A 238 -3.76 -2.84 -18.10
N ASP A 239 -4.51 -3.92 -18.33
CA ASP A 239 -4.74 -4.50 -19.67
C ASP A 239 -3.43 -4.76 -20.45
N GLY A 240 -2.42 -5.29 -19.75
CA GLY A 240 -1.10 -5.59 -20.32
C GLY A 240 -0.20 -4.37 -20.57
N ARG A 241 -0.62 -3.18 -20.12
CA ARG A 241 0.10 -1.92 -20.30
C ARG A 241 0.50 -1.28 -18.98
N GLY A 242 1.62 -0.57 -18.98
CA GLY A 242 2.06 0.18 -17.79
C GLY A 242 1.03 1.25 -17.43
N TRP A 243 0.65 1.34 -16.15
CA TRP A 243 -0.44 2.21 -15.67
C TRP A 243 -0.26 3.70 -15.97
N ARG A 244 0.96 4.14 -16.32
CA ARG A 244 1.30 5.54 -16.61
C ARG A 244 1.73 5.77 -18.04
N SER A 245 2.67 4.98 -18.52
CA SER A 245 3.21 5.10 -19.87
C SER A 245 2.19 4.69 -20.93
N GLY A 246 1.26 3.79 -20.59
CA GLY A 246 0.42 3.08 -21.56
C GLY A 246 1.21 2.15 -22.49
N ALA A 247 2.52 1.97 -22.25
CA ALA A 247 3.38 1.13 -23.06
C ALA A 247 3.06 -0.35 -22.82
N GLU A 248 3.24 -1.16 -23.86
CA GLU A 248 3.12 -2.61 -23.73
C GLU A 248 4.21 -3.15 -22.82
N VAL A 249 3.82 -3.96 -21.83
CA VAL A 249 4.72 -4.48 -20.81
C VAL A 249 5.45 -5.71 -21.34
N GLU A 250 6.78 -5.68 -21.25
CA GLU A 250 7.64 -6.82 -21.57
C GLU A 250 7.81 -7.73 -20.34
N LYS A 251 8.04 -9.02 -20.56
CA LYS A 251 8.41 -9.96 -19.50
C LYS A 251 9.94 -10.11 -19.45
N LYS A 252 10.56 -9.78 -18.31
CA LYS A 252 12.02 -9.94 -18.11
C LYS A 252 12.32 -10.77 -16.85
N LYS A 253 13.33 -11.64 -16.91
CA LYS A 253 13.83 -12.36 -15.74
C LYS A 253 14.85 -11.51 -14.99
N LEU A 254 14.52 -11.08 -13.77
CA LEU A 254 15.39 -10.26 -12.92
C LEU A 254 15.34 -10.73 -11.47
N HIS A 255 16.41 -10.49 -10.72
CA HIS A 255 16.38 -10.65 -9.26
C HIS A 255 15.78 -9.40 -8.63
N GLN A 256 14.70 -9.56 -7.87
CA GLN A 256 13.99 -8.47 -7.20
C GLN A 256 13.73 -8.80 -5.74
N TRP A 257 13.45 -7.77 -4.95
CA TRP A 257 12.96 -7.91 -3.59
C TRP A 257 11.45 -8.11 -3.58
N PHE A 258 10.99 -9.03 -2.74
CA PHE A 258 9.58 -9.36 -2.56
C PHE A 258 9.24 -9.37 -1.08
N PHE A 259 8.01 -8.99 -0.77
CA PHE A 259 7.40 -9.30 0.51
C PHE A 259 6.56 -10.57 0.40
N ARG A 260 6.68 -11.45 1.38
CA ARG A 260 5.93 -12.71 1.48
C ARG A 260 4.49 -12.46 1.98
N ILE A 261 3.77 -11.58 1.29
CA ILE A 261 2.39 -11.24 1.62
C ILE A 261 1.45 -12.44 1.50
N THR A 262 1.77 -13.40 0.63
CA THR A 262 1.01 -14.65 0.46
C THR A 262 0.94 -15.48 1.74
N ALA A 263 1.95 -15.41 2.62
CA ALA A 263 1.90 -16.08 3.93
C ALA A 263 0.81 -15.49 4.84
N TYR A 264 0.35 -14.27 4.56
CA TYR A 264 -0.73 -13.59 5.27
C TYR A 264 -2.07 -13.68 4.55
N ALA A 265 -2.17 -14.33 3.38
CA ALA A 265 -3.37 -14.28 2.53
C ALA A 265 -4.65 -14.73 3.26
N ASP A 266 -4.62 -15.85 3.99
CA ASP A 266 -5.77 -16.33 4.75
C ASP A 266 -6.20 -15.35 5.85
N ARG A 267 -5.23 -14.74 6.52
CA ARG A 267 -5.51 -13.76 7.56
C ARG A 267 -6.07 -12.47 6.97
N LEU A 268 -5.48 -11.96 5.88
CA LEU A 268 -5.99 -10.80 5.15
C LEU A 268 -7.43 -11.04 4.69
N LEU A 269 -7.75 -12.25 4.24
CA LEU A 269 -9.10 -12.62 3.82
C LEU A 269 -10.08 -12.67 5.00
N ALA A 270 -9.70 -13.30 6.11
CA ALA A 270 -10.53 -13.41 7.30
C ALA A 270 -10.75 -12.04 7.98
N ASP A 271 -9.71 -11.21 8.03
CA ASP A 271 -9.77 -9.90 8.69
C ASP A 271 -10.73 -8.92 7.96
N LEU A 272 -11.07 -9.16 6.68
CA LEU A 272 -12.10 -8.38 5.96
C LEU A 272 -13.49 -8.46 6.62
N ASP A 273 -13.80 -9.53 7.35
CA ASP A 273 -15.07 -9.69 8.06
C ASP A 273 -15.10 -8.88 9.37
N THR A 274 -13.94 -8.36 9.82
CA THR A 274 -13.81 -7.63 11.09
C THR A 274 -13.86 -6.10 10.91
N ILE A 275 -13.76 -5.61 9.68
CA ILE A 275 -13.68 -4.17 9.37
C ILE A 275 -15.02 -3.63 8.85
N ASP A 276 -15.36 -2.41 9.28
CA ASP A 276 -16.55 -1.68 8.82
C ASP A 276 -16.25 -0.91 7.52
N TRP A 277 -16.10 -1.66 6.43
CA TRP A 277 -15.84 -1.13 5.08
C TRP A 277 -17.00 -1.41 4.13
N PRO A 278 -17.19 -0.61 3.07
CA PRO A 278 -18.18 -0.89 2.04
C PRO A 278 -18.00 -2.29 1.41
N GLU A 279 -19.08 -3.04 1.28
CA GLU A 279 -19.02 -4.45 0.82
C GLU A 279 -18.39 -4.62 -0.57
N HIS A 280 -18.59 -3.66 -1.48
CA HIS A 280 -17.96 -3.72 -2.80
C HIS A 280 -16.43 -3.64 -2.74
N ILE A 281 -15.86 -2.90 -1.77
CA ILE A 281 -14.41 -2.83 -1.56
C ILE A 281 -13.90 -4.15 -0.97
N LYS A 282 -14.61 -4.72 0.02
CA LYS A 282 -14.27 -6.04 0.56
C LYS A 282 -14.31 -7.09 -0.54
N LEU A 283 -15.34 -7.10 -1.38
CA LEU A 283 -15.46 -8.04 -2.49
C LEU A 283 -14.31 -7.93 -3.49
N MET A 284 -13.90 -6.70 -3.86
CA MET A 284 -12.71 -6.49 -4.69
C MET A 284 -11.45 -7.12 -4.07
N GLN A 285 -11.23 -6.93 -2.76
CA GLN A 285 -10.09 -7.53 -2.05
C GLN A 285 -10.18 -9.06 -2.01
N ARG A 286 -11.36 -9.65 -1.74
CA ARG A 286 -11.56 -11.11 -1.75
C ARG A 286 -11.23 -11.71 -3.12
N ASN A 287 -11.72 -11.07 -4.19
CA ASN A 287 -11.47 -11.50 -5.56
C ASN A 287 -9.98 -11.34 -5.95
N TRP A 288 -9.33 -10.28 -5.48
CA TRP A 288 -7.90 -10.06 -5.70
C TRP A 288 -7.02 -11.11 -5.01
N ILE A 289 -7.32 -11.43 -3.75
CA ILE A 289 -6.63 -12.50 -3.01
C ILE A 289 -6.88 -13.86 -3.68
N GLY A 290 -8.10 -14.10 -4.16
CA GLY A 290 -8.40 -15.21 -5.08
C GLY A 290 -8.19 -16.60 -4.49
N ARG A 291 -8.40 -16.79 -3.18
CA ARG A 291 -8.24 -18.10 -2.52
C ARG A 291 -9.11 -19.14 -3.22
N SER A 292 -8.49 -20.25 -3.58
CA SER A 292 -9.13 -21.39 -4.22
C SER A 292 -8.73 -22.68 -3.50
N GLU A 293 -9.68 -23.58 -3.31
CA GLU A 293 -9.43 -24.93 -2.79
C GLU A 293 -9.59 -25.95 -3.91
N GLY A 294 -8.75 -26.97 -3.90
CA GLY A 294 -8.66 -27.92 -5.00
C GLY A 294 -7.73 -29.09 -4.67
N ALA A 295 -7.33 -29.82 -5.71
CA ALA A 295 -6.41 -30.94 -5.59
C ALA A 295 -5.21 -30.77 -6.52
N GLU A 296 -4.04 -31.19 -6.04
CA GLU A 296 -2.90 -31.48 -6.90
C GLU A 296 -3.03 -32.91 -7.44
N VAL A 297 -2.89 -33.07 -8.76
CA VAL A 297 -2.93 -34.37 -9.45
C VAL A 297 -1.60 -34.58 -10.16
N ASN A 298 -0.94 -35.69 -9.88
CA ASN A 298 0.29 -36.08 -10.58
C ASN A 298 -0.06 -36.98 -11.76
N PHE A 299 0.26 -36.53 -12.97
CA PHE A 299 0.18 -37.33 -14.18
C PHE A 299 1.55 -37.92 -14.49
N HIS A 300 1.61 -39.24 -14.71
CA HIS A 300 2.83 -39.87 -15.18
C HIS A 300 2.98 -39.63 -16.69
N THR A 301 4.14 -39.10 -17.08
CA THR A 301 4.50 -38.85 -18.48
C THR A 301 5.82 -39.55 -18.81
N GLU A 302 6.20 -39.61 -20.08
CA GLU A 302 7.45 -40.23 -20.52
C GLU A 302 8.71 -39.52 -19.97
N VAL A 303 8.60 -38.26 -19.56
CA VAL A 303 9.72 -37.41 -19.09
C VAL A 303 9.70 -37.20 -17.57
N GLY A 304 8.68 -37.72 -16.88
CA GLY A 304 8.53 -37.61 -15.42
C GLY A 304 7.11 -37.36 -14.96
N GLU A 305 6.95 -37.05 -13.67
CA GLU A 305 5.67 -36.67 -13.09
C GLU A 305 5.35 -35.21 -13.38
N LEU A 306 4.19 -34.97 -13.99
CA LEU A 306 3.66 -33.66 -14.22
C LEU A 306 2.53 -33.38 -13.23
N ARG A 307 2.78 -32.45 -12.31
CA ARG A 307 1.82 -32.04 -11.30
C ARG A 307 0.95 -30.90 -11.82
N VAL A 308 -0.36 -31.07 -11.75
CA VAL A 308 -1.35 -30.03 -12.08
C VAL A 308 -2.22 -29.72 -10.87
N PHE A 309 -2.73 -28.49 -10.80
CA PHE A 309 -3.72 -28.09 -9.80
C PHE A 309 -5.09 -27.90 -10.47
N THR A 310 -6.16 -28.38 -9.83
CA THR A 310 -7.54 -28.12 -10.26
C THR A 310 -8.46 -27.84 -9.07
N THR A 311 -9.33 -26.85 -9.21
CA THR A 311 -10.43 -26.59 -8.26
C THR A 311 -11.64 -27.50 -8.49
N ARG A 312 -11.61 -28.32 -9.54
CA ARG A 312 -12.66 -29.26 -9.94
C ARG A 312 -12.09 -30.68 -10.08
N PRO A 313 -11.62 -31.31 -8.99
CA PRO A 313 -11.12 -32.69 -9.04
C PRO A 313 -12.22 -33.70 -9.42
N ASP A 314 -13.48 -33.34 -9.22
CA ASP A 314 -14.65 -34.14 -9.61
C ASP A 314 -14.72 -34.40 -11.13
N THR A 315 -14.15 -33.51 -11.95
CA THR A 315 -14.16 -33.66 -13.42
C THR A 315 -12.94 -34.39 -13.96
N LEU A 316 -12.06 -34.94 -13.11
CA LEU A 316 -10.80 -35.54 -13.52
C LEU A 316 -10.97 -36.68 -14.54
N TRP A 317 -12.01 -37.50 -14.38
CA TRP A 317 -12.30 -38.61 -15.32
C TRP A 317 -12.75 -38.16 -16.71
N GLY A 318 -13.13 -36.89 -16.87
CA GLY A 318 -13.49 -36.30 -18.16
C GLY A 318 -12.35 -35.56 -18.84
N ALA A 319 -11.15 -35.55 -18.26
CA ALA A 319 -9.99 -34.88 -18.86
C ALA A 319 -9.55 -35.61 -20.14
N THR A 320 -9.71 -34.97 -21.30
CA THR A 320 -9.35 -35.53 -22.62
C THR A 320 -8.03 -34.99 -23.17
N PHE A 321 -7.55 -33.87 -22.64
CA PHE A 321 -6.26 -33.26 -22.99
C PHE A 321 -5.77 -32.40 -21.83
N MET A 322 -4.55 -31.91 -21.97
CA MET A 322 -3.89 -31.00 -21.03
C MET A 322 -3.20 -29.89 -21.81
N VAL A 323 -3.08 -28.72 -21.20
CA VAL A 323 -2.37 -27.57 -21.75
C VAL A 323 -1.21 -27.23 -20.83
N LEU A 324 -0.02 -27.10 -21.40
CA LEU A 324 1.18 -26.64 -20.70
C LEU A 324 1.42 -25.16 -21.03
N SER A 325 1.89 -24.37 -20.05
CA SER A 325 2.37 -23.02 -20.36
C SER A 325 3.63 -23.14 -21.23
N PRO A 326 3.83 -22.25 -22.22
CA PRO A 326 4.98 -22.30 -23.14
C PRO A 326 6.35 -22.32 -22.44
N GLU A 327 6.42 -21.80 -21.22
CA GLU A 327 7.63 -21.72 -20.41
C GLU A 327 7.86 -22.97 -19.53
N HIS A 328 6.94 -23.92 -19.53
CA HIS A 328 7.05 -25.11 -18.69
C HIS A 328 8.21 -26.01 -19.17
N PRO A 329 9.09 -26.52 -18.28
CA PRO A 329 10.30 -27.24 -18.68
C PRO A 329 10.07 -28.44 -19.60
N PHE A 330 8.93 -29.12 -19.43
CA PHE A 330 8.59 -30.31 -20.22
C PHE A 330 7.97 -30.02 -21.59
N VAL A 331 7.71 -28.76 -21.96
CA VAL A 331 7.10 -28.43 -23.28
C VAL A 331 7.93 -29.00 -24.41
N ALA A 332 9.24 -28.71 -24.42
CA ALA A 332 10.14 -29.14 -25.50
C ALA A 332 10.21 -30.66 -25.70
N GLU A 333 9.83 -31.44 -24.68
CA GLU A 333 9.92 -32.90 -24.70
C GLU A 333 8.54 -33.58 -24.85
N LEU A 334 7.47 -32.96 -24.37
CA LEU A 334 6.11 -33.51 -24.39
C LEU A 334 5.23 -33.02 -25.55
N THR A 335 5.63 -31.95 -26.24
CA THR A 335 4.90 -31.46 -27.41
C THR A 335 5.63 -31.83 -28.70
N ALA A 336 4.89 -32.20 -29.74
CA ALA A 336 5.44 -32.36 -31.08
C ALA A 336 5.97 -31.01 -31.61
N ALA A 337 7.00 -31.03 -32.45
CA ALA A 337 7.43 -29.84 -33.19
C ALA A 337 6.26 -29.35 -34.06
N GLU A 338 6.01 -28.04 -34.04
CA GLU A 338 5.01 -27.39 -34.91
C GLU A 338 5.28 -27.62 -36.40
#